data_AF-A0A0C3MZC5-F1
#
_entry.id   AF-A0A0C3MZC5-F1
#
_cell.length_a   1.000
_cell.length_b   1.000
_cell.length_c   1.000
_cell.angle_alpha   90.00
_cell.angle_beta   90.00
_cell.angle_gamma   90.00
#
_symmetry.space_group_name_H-M   'P 1'
#
loop_
_entity.id
_entity.type
_entity.pdbx_description
1 polymer ?
#
loop_
_entity_poly.entity_id
_entity_poly.type
_entity_poly.pdbx_seq_one_letter_code
_entity_poly.pdbx_strand_id
1 'polypeptide(L)'
;MPTTAKPVSPFFSDDSTVPPPLPSMLTDQIELFGSPRRPTTLLADEVLAPAGLDTRWVIKSEELPNSHRSTPAPEFRLAQKPKSTKHRTSLYSKRPIIQRASSTMPSSEEDLAAESVESSDSDCTSSMLSDDSKIPKPTGEPGHPGCGGYTLEIALDWNRKTYVKFKKLIFHLIDEHLDVTKCASAQNPTLLRLVCNKAVAAFPYLDNYANAWPVSDMIMMHLKYTSSRARRQEVEMAAGKTKRETRSAMESVS
;
A
#
# COMPACT_ATOMS: atom_id res chain seq x y z
N MET A 1 31.44 -53.79 1.29
CA MET A 1 30.76 -53.53 2.58
C MET A 1 29.31 -53.16 2.28
N PRO A 2 28.34 -54.09 2.39
CA PRO A 2 26.94 -53.78 2.15
C PRO A 2 26.31 -53.15 3.41
N THR A 3 25.90 -51.89 3.32
CA THR A 3 25.15 -51.19 4.38
C THR A 3 23.67 -51.55 4.27
N THR A 4 23.16 -52.24 5.30
CA THR A 4 21.74 -52.56 5.46
C THR A 4 21.01 -51.36 6.08
N ALA A 5 20.03 -50.80 5.36
CA ALA A 5 19.19 -49.72 5.87
C ALA A 5 17.93 -50.34 6.52
N LYS A 6 17.71 -50.07 7.80
CA LYS A 6 16.51 -50.50 8.53
C LYS A 6 15.36 -49.52 8.26
N PRO A 7 14.15 -50.00 7.90
CA PRO A 7 12.99 -49.15 7.79
C PRO A 7 12.52 -48.68 9.16
N VAL A 8 12.32 -47.37 9.30
CA VAL A 8 11.71 -46.74 10.48
C VAL A 8 10.19 -46.87 10.36
N SER A 9 9.57 -47.47 11.37
CA SER A 9 8.13 -47.67 11.45
C SER A 9 7.39 -46.33 11.58
N PRO A 10 6.34 -46.05 10.78
CA PRO A 10 5.51 -44.89 10.99
C PRO A 10 4.67 -45.08 12.25
N PHE A 11 4.91 -44.24 13.25
CA PHE A 11 4.08 -44.10 14.45
C PHE A 11 2.69 -43.55 14.07
N PHE A 12 1.79 -44.42 13.59
CA PHE A 12 0.35 -44.22 13.69
C PHE A 12 -0.31 -45.58 13.80
N SER A 13 -0.31 -46.10 15.03
CA SER A 13 -1.25 -47.13 15.45
C SER A 13 -2.26 -46.48 16.39
N ASP A 14 -3.51 -46.91 16.20
CA ASP A 14 -4.69 -46.74 17.03
C ASP A 14 -5.60 -45.52 16.80
N ASP A 15 -6.64 -45.88 16.05
CA ASP A 15 -8.05 -45.51 16.17
C ASP A 15 -8.50 -45.09 17.59
N SER A 16 -9.45 -44.16 17.63
CA SER A 16 -10.26 -43.79 18.79
C SER A 16 -9.56 -43.03 19.93
N THR A 17 -9.36 -41.72 19.76
CA THR A 17 -9.37 -40.78 20.90
C THR A 17 -10.06 -39.48 20.49
N VAL A 18 -11.24 -39.28 21.05
CA VAL A 18 -12.03 -38.05 20.95
C VAL A 18 -11.17 -36.88 21.45
N PRO A 19 -11.02 -35.78 20.67
CA PRO A 19 -10.22 -34.65 21.11
C PRO A 19 -10.85 -34.01 22.36
N PRO A 20 -10.04 -33.57 23.34
CA PRO A 20 -10.55 -32.93 24.54
C PRO A 20 -11.28 -31.62 24.21
N PRO A 21 -12.38 -31.29 24.92
CA PRO A 21 -13.11 -30.05 24.69
C PRO A 21 -12.24 -28.84 25.02
N LEU A 22 -12.19 -27.89 24.09
CA LEU A 22 -11.49 -26.62 24.27
C LEU A 22 -12.15 -25.81 25.40
N PRO A 23 -11.36 -25.15 26.27
CA PRO A 23 -11.92 -24.31 27.34
C PRO A 23 -12.62 -23.08 26.77
N SER A 24 -13.86 -22.85 27.19
CA SER A 24 -14.75 -21.74 26.81
C SER A 24 -14.42 -20.38 27.46
N MET A 25 -13.19 -20.19 27.95
CA MET A 25 -12.86 -19.08 28.87
C MET A 25 -12.27 -17.83 28.21
N LEU A 26 -12.69 -17.45 27.00
CA LEU A 26 -12.22 -16.22 26.33
C LEU A 26 -13.32 -15.45 25.61
N THR A 27 -14.38 -15.07 26.33
CA THR A 27 -15.39 -14.11 25.81
C THR A 27 -15.54 -12.80 26.60
N ASP A 28 -14.89 -12.63 27.76
CA ASP A 28 -15.27 -11.54 28.68
C ASP A 28 -14.32 -10.32 28.72
N GLN A 29 -13.60 -9.99 27.63
CA GLN A 29 -12.66 -8.84 27.64
C GLN A 29 -12.79 -7.85 26.48
N ILE A 30 -14.01 -7.54 26.03
CA ILE A 30 -14.22 -6.42 25.07
C ILE A 30 -15.15 -5.29 25.56
N GLU A 31 -15.57 -5.27 26.83
CA GLU A 31 -16.51 -4.25 27.35
C GLU A 31 -15.88 -2.97 27.94
N LEU A 32 -14.66 -2.57 27.57
CA LEU A 32 -14.01 -1.42 28.23
C LEU A 32 -13.55 -0.27 27.34
N PHE A 33 -14.28 0.07 26.27
CA PHE A 33 -14.14 1.39 25.62
C PHE A 33 -15.48 1.97 25.12
N GLY A 34 -16.54 1.84 25.92
CA GLY A 34 -17.78 2.61 25.76
C GLY A 34 -17.64 4.01 26.38
N SER A 35 -16.83 4.88 25.79
CA SER A 35 -16.85 6.31 26.13
C SER A 35 -17.65 7.06 25.06
N PRO A 36 -18.85 7.59 25.37
CA PRO A 36 -19.63 8.35 24.40
C PRO A 36 -18.89 9.66 24.13
N ARG A 37 -18.20 9.71 22.99
CA ARG A 37 -17.68 10.97 22.44
C ARG A 37 -18.89 11.86 22.12
N ARG A 38 -19.07 12.88 22.94
CA ARG A 38 -19.97 14.01 22.63
C ARG A 38 -19.62 14.54 21.24
N PRO A 39 -20.58 14.71 20.32
CA PRO A 39 -20.36 15.45 19.10
C PRO A 39 -20.18 16.94 19.46
N THR A 40 -18.95 17.43 19.38
CA THR A 40 -18.69 18.87 19.32
C THR A 40 -19.14 19.38 17.95
N THR A 41 -20.38 19.83 17.86
CA THR A 41 -20.87 20.67 16.76
C THR A 41 -20.28 22.06 16.95
N LEU A 42 -19.22 22.38 16.22
CA LEU A 42 -18.79 23.76 16.03
C LEU A 42 -19.72 24.39 14.98
N LEU A 43 -20.71 25.15 15.44
CA LEU A 43 -21.41 26.14 14.62
C LEU A 43 -20.46 27.33 14.45
N ALA A 44 -19.79 27.41 13.29
CA ALA A 44 -19.19 28.66 12.84
C ALA A 44 -20.30 29.45 12.13
N ASP A 45 -20.88 30.40 12.86
CA ASP A 45 -21.83 31.36 12.32
C ASP A 45 -21.01 32.53 11.76
N GLU A 46 -20.60 32.45 10.49
CA GLU A 46 -20.01 33.60 9.79
C GLU A 46 -21.13 34.52 9.32
N VAL A 47 -21.29 35.62 10.05
CA VAL A 47 -22.13 36.76 9.69
C VAL A 47 -21.56 37.42 8.43
N LEU A 48 -22.18 37.14 7.28
CA LEU A 48 -21.95 37.89 6.05
C LEU A 48 -22.60 39.27 6.17
N ALA A 49 -21.78 40.31 6.28
CA ALA A 49 -22.23 41.69 6.07
C ALA A 49 -22.46 41.94 4.55
N PRO A 50 -23.55 42.62 4.15
CA PRO A 50 -23.84 42.86 2.74
C PRO A 50 -23.12 44.11 2.20
N ALA A 51 -22.64 43.97 0.97
CA ALA A 51 -22.56 44.92 -0.14
C ALA A 51 -22.26 46.41 0.15
N GLY A 52 -21.12 46.88 -0.38
CA GLY A 52 -20.82 48.28 -0.64
C GLY A 52 -20.04 48.43 -1.94
N LEU A 53 -20.60 49.24 -2.84
CA LEU A 53 -20.26 49.42 -4.25
C LEU A 53 -18.92 50.15 -4.51
N ASP A 54 -18.35 49.81 -5.67
CA ASP A 54 -17.71 50.70 -6.64
C ASP A 54 -16.43 51.45 -6.24
N THR A 55 -15.28 51.04 -6.80
CA THR A 55 -14.26 51.98 -7.29
C THR A 55 -13.20 51.28 -8.16
N ARG A 56 -13.34 51.49 -9.47
CA ARG A 56 -12.29 51.96 -10.40
C ARG A 56 -10.82 51.69 -10.00
N TRP A 57 -10.23 50.65 -10.58
CA TRP A 57 -8.79 50.43 -10.52
C TRP A 57 -8.06 51.35 -11.50
N VAL A 58 -7.46 52.42 -10.98
CA VAL A 58 -6.44 53.21 -11.68
C VAL A 58 -5.07 52.67 -11.26
N ILE A 59 -4.31 52.26 -12.26
CA ILE A 59 -2.91 51.87 -12.17
C ILE A 59 -2.08 53.08 -11.75
N LYS A 60 -1.36 52.98 -10.63
CA LYS A 60 -0.14 53.77 -10.41
C LYS A 60 0.84 52.99 -9.54
N SER A 61 1.96 52.65 -10.16
CA SER A 61 3.19 52.19 -9.51
C SER A 61 3.73 53.28 -8.58
N GLU A 62 4.19 52.91 -7.39
CA GLU A 62 5.38 53.48 -6.75
C GLU A 62 5.79 52.70 -5.48
N GLU A 63 7.05 52.92 -5.13
CA GLU A 63 7.94 52.17 -4.23
C GLU A 63 7.54 52.05 -2.75
N LEU A 64 8.10 50.99 -2.11
CA LEU A 64 8.60 50.78 -0.72
C LEU A 64 8.15 51.71 0.45
N PRO A 65 8.11 51.25 1.74
CA PRO A 65 9.03 50.27 2.32
C PRO A 65 8.45 49.24 3.32
N ASN A 66 9.25 48.19 3.50
CA ASN A 66 9.41 47.31 4.66
C ASN A 66 8.53 47.59 5.90
N SER A 67 7.53 46.74 6.15
CA SER A 67 6.85 46.65 7.44
C SER A 67 6.61 45.18 7.79
N HIS A 68 7.52 44.63 8.58
CA HIS A 68 7.38 43.34 9.24
C HIS A 68 6.18 43.37 10.20
N ARG A 69 5.02 42.92 9.72
CA ARG A 69 3.90 42.56 10.59
C ARG A 69 4.07 41.11 11.00
N SER A 70 4.73 40.89 12.13
CA SER A 70 4.70 39.60 12.83
C SER A 70 3.26 39.30 13.24
N THR A 71 2.64 38.35 12.56
CA THR A 71 1.41 37.71 13.03
C THR A 71 1.80 36.73 14.14
N PRO A 72 1.32 36.90 15.39
CA PRO A 72 1.56 35.90 16.42
C PRO A 72 0.77 34.64 16.07
N ALA A 73 1.49 33.59 15.70
CA ALA A 73 0.93 32.26 15.51
C ALA A 73 0.44 31.71 16.86
N PRO A 74 -0.72 31.04 16.93
CA PRO A 74 -1.22 30.46 18.16
C PRO A 74 -0.26 29.38 18.68
N GLU A 75 0.25 29.59 19.88
CA GLU A 75 1.15 28.69 20.60
C GLU A 75 0.35 27.47 21.08
N PHE A 76 0.36 26.39 20.31
CA PHE A 76 -0.17 25.10 20.76
C PHE A 76 0.81 24.49 21.78
N ARG A 77 0.57 24.74 23.06
CA ARG A 77 1.24 24.00 24.14
C ARG A 77 0.78 22.55 24.14
N LEU A 78 1.55 21.70 23.46
CA LEU A 78 1.47 20.26 23.61
C LEU A 78 1.82 19.91 25.06
N ALA A 79 0.80 19.49 25.82
CA ALA A 79 0.98 18.93 27.15
C ALA A 79 1.98 17.77 27.09
N GLN A 80 3.13 17.96 27.73
CA GLN A 80 4.15 16.93 27.89
C GLN A 80 3.60 15.87 28.84
N LYS A 81 3.29 14.68 28.30
CA LYS A 81 2.95 13.49 29.08
C LYS A 81 4.14 13.05 29.93
N PRO A 82 3.95 12.68 31.21
CA PRO A 82 5.02 12.17 32.04
C PRO A 82 5.55 10.83 31.51
N LYS A 83 6.88 10.71 31.48
CA LYS A 83 7.61 9.49 31.15
C LYS A 83 7.40 8.46 32.26
N SER A 84 6.56 7.45 31.98
CA SER A 84 6.49 6.23 32.80
C SER A 84 7.41 5.18 32.17
N THR A 85 8.59 5.03 32.75
CA THR A 85 9.47 3.86 32.60
C THR A 85 8.82 2.67 33.29
N LYS A 86 8.24 1.75 32.51
CA LYS A 86 8.00 0.38 32.95
C LYS A 86 8.73 -0.55 31.98
N HIS A 87 9.82 -1.11 32.48
CA HIS A 87 10.46 -2.28 31.89
C HIS A 87 9.43 -3.42 31.87
N ARG A 88 8.89 -3.72 30.69
CA ARG A 88 8.17 -4.96 30.46
C ARG A 88 9.12 -5.87 29.69
N THR A 89 9.73 -6.79 30.42
CA THR A 89 10.47 -7.94 29.90
C THR A 89 9.53 -8.73 28.99
N SER A 90 9.77 -8.63 27.68
CA SER A 90 9.09 -9.40 26.65
C SER A 90 9.67 -10.81 26.62
N LEU A 91 9.18 -11.68 27.50
CA LEU A 91 9.23 -13.13 27.30
C LEU A 91 8.19 -13.46 26.22
N TYR A 92 8.66 -13.81 25.03
CA TYR A 92 8.01 -14.51 23.90
C TYR A 92 8.47 -13.94 22.57
N SER A 93 9.59 -14.47 22.07
CA SER A 93 9.88 -14.54 20.64
C SER A 93 10.44 -15.93 20.35
N LYS A 94 9.53 -16.90 20.21
CA LYS A 94 9.78 -18.13 19.47
C LYS A 94 8.85 -18.11 18.27
N ARG A 95 9.34 -17.65 17.12
CA ARG A 95 8.75 -17.97 15.82
C ARG A 95 9.29 -19.33 15.39
N PRO A 96 8.45 -20.33 15.12
CA PRO A 96 8.91 -21.52 14.43
C PRO A 96 9.19 -21.16 12.96
N ILE A 97 10.40 -21.52 12.52
CA ILE A 97 10.82 -21.54 11.13
C ILE A 97 10.00 -22.66 10.45
N ILE A 98 9.10 -22.27 9.54
CA ILE A 98 8.43 -23.23 8.65
C ILE A 98 9.39 -23.46 7.48
N GLN A 99 10.13 -24.57 7.53
CA GLN A 99 10.82 -25.09 6.36
C GLN A 99 9.77 -25.65 5.40
N ARG A 100 9.59 -24.96 4.27
CA ARG A 100 8.75 -25.40 3.17
C ARG A 100 9.49 -26.54 2.46
N ALA A 101 9.12 -27.77 2.77
CA ALA A 101 9.56 -28.94 2.02
C ALA A 101 8.89 -28.91 0.64
N SER A 102 9.72 -28.86 -0.40
CA SER A 102 9.37 -29.12 -1.79
C SER A 102 9.01 -30.60 -1.95
N SER A 103 7.74 -30.90 -2.21
CA SER A 103 7.28 -32.23 -2.59
C SER A 103 7.45 -32.42 -4.10
N THR A 104 8.48 -33.17 -4.49
CA THR A 104 8.61 -33.76 -5.82
C THR A 104 7.71 -34.99 -5.88
N MET A 105 6.72 -34.98 -6.78
CA MET A 105 5.90 -36.15 -7.10
C MET A 105 6.66 -37.04 -8.10
N PRO A 106 6.67 -38.38 -7.95
CA PRO A 106 7.09 -39.29 -9.02
C PRO A 106 5.94 -39.45 -10.03
N SER A 107 6.26 -39.17 -11.28
CA SER A 107 5.39 -39.35 -12.45
C SER A 107 5.47 -40.79 -12.92
N SER A 108 4.30 -41.43 -13.05
CA SER A 108 4.12 -42.75 -13.65
C SER A 108 4.41 -42.73 -15.15
N GLU A 109 4.94 -43.85 -15.61
CA GLU A 109 5.46 -44.18 -16.93
C GLU A 109 4.39 -44.93 -17.74
N GLU A 110 3.89 -44.35 -18.83
CA GLU A 110 3.09 -45.08 -19.84
C GLU A 110 3.57 -44.68 -21.24
N ASP A 111 4.12 -45.66 -21.96
CA ASP A 111 4.49 -45.65 -23.38
C ASP A 111 3.27 -45.44 -24.28
N LEU A 112 3.31 -44.47 -25.20
CA LEU A 112 2.69 -44.59 -26.53
C LEU A 112 3.43 -43.75 -27.58
N ALA A 113 3.62 -44.38 -28.74
CA ALA A 113 4.46 -43.99 -29.84
C ALA A 113 3.89 -42.88 -30.76
N ALA A 114 4.83 -42.11 -31.32
CA ALA A 114 4.90 -41.44 -32.63
C ALA A 114 3.64 -40.77 -33.22
N GLU A 115 3.74 -39.47 -33.48
CA GLU A 115 3.78 -38.94 -34.86
C GLU A 115 4.23 -37.46 -34.85
N SER A 116 4.87 -37.09 -35.95
CA SER A 116 5.72 -35.93 -36.17
C SER A 116 4.94 -34.65 -36.52
N VAL A 117 5.23 -33.52 -35.86
CA VAL A 117 5.08 -32.17 -36.44
C VAL A 117 6.16 -31.24 -35.92
N GLU A 118 6.96 -30.69 -36.84
CA GLU A 118 7.98 -29.68 -36.58
C GLU A 118 7.34 -28.40 -35.99
N SER A 119 7.70 -28.09 -34.75
CA SER A 119 7.35 -26.82 -34.11
C SER A 119 8.63 -26.04 -33.85
N SER A 120 8.94 -25.16 -34.80
CA SER A 120 9.95 -24.11 -34.78
C SER A 120 10.34 -23.63 -33.36
N ASP A 121 11.50 -24.10 -32.89
CA ASP A 121 12.17 -23.59 -31.70
C ASP A 121 12.56 -22.13 -31.94
N SER A 122 11.69 -21.22 -31.51
CA SER A 122 12.01 -19.80 -31.43
C SER A 122 12.88 -19.59 -30.20
N ASP A 123 14.17 -19.49 -30.46
CA ASP A 123 15.24 -19.11 -29.53
C ASP A 123 14.89 -17.81 -28.79
N CYS A 124 14.25 -17.92 -27.62
CA CYS A 124 14.02 -16.80 -26.70
C CYS A 124 15.05 -16.84 -25.56
N THR A 125 16.33 -17.02 -25.91
CA THR A 125 17.48 -16.95 -25.01
C THR A 125 18.19 -15.59 -25.06
N SER A 126 17.49 -14.52 -25.46
CA SER A 126 18.02 -13.15 -25.51
C SER A 126 17.52 -12.33 -24.32
N SER A 127 18.30 -12.27 -23.22
CA SER A 127 18.48 -11.07 -22.34
C SER A 127 18.96 -11.35 -20.90
N MET A 128 19.47 -12.54 -20.56
CA MET A 128 20.05 -12.75 -19.20
C MET A 128 21.42 -12.06 -18.98
N LEU A 129 22.00 -11.46 -20.01
CA LEU A 129 23.34 -10.88 -19.98
C LEU A 129 23.26 -9.37 -20.24
N SER A 130 22.96 -8.57 -19.21
CA SER A 130 23.33 -7.13 -19.05
C SER A 130 22.53 -6.39 -17.96
N ASP A 131 21.82 -7.07 -17.05
CA ASP A 131 21.23 -6.38 -15.89
C ASP A 131 22.27 -6.03 -14.80
N ASP A 132 23.50 -6.56 -14.88
CA ASP A 132 24.56 -6.33 -13.89
C ASP A 132 25.09 -4.88 -13.89
N SER A 133 24.89 -4.13 -14.99
CA SER A 133 25.23 -2.70 -15.06
C SER A 133 24.09 -1.77 -14.65
N LYS A 134 22.89 -2.29 -14.37
CA LYS A 134 21.73 -1.46 -14.04
C LYS A 134 21.68 -1.14 -12.55
N ILE A 135 21.16 0.04 -12.23
CA ILE A 135 20.99 0.52 -10.86
C ILE A 135 19.98 -0.40 -10.15
N PRO A 136 20.41 -1.17 -9.13
CA PRO A 136 19.53 -2.09 -8.42
C PRO A 136 18.52 -1.33 -7.56
N LYS A 137 17.42 -2.01 -7.23
CA LYS A 137 16.44 -1.48 -6.28
C LYS A 137 17.08 -1.39 -4.88
N PRO A 138 16.99 -0.25 -4.19
CA PRO A 138 17.53 -0.12 -2.84
C PRO A 138 16.78 -1.04 -1.86
N THR A 139 17.47 -1.46 -0.79
CA THR A 139 16.86 -2.25 0.28
C THR A 139 15.81 -1.42 1.03
N GLY A 140 14.61 -2.00 1.20
CA GLY A 140 13.52 -1.39 1.97
C GLY A 140 12.21 -1.25 1.19
N GLU A 141 11.15 -0.83 1.88
CA GLU A 141 9.88 -0.49 1.23
C GLU A 141 9.82 0.98 0.83
N PRO A 142 9.30 1.31 -0.38
CA PRO A 142 9.13 2.69 -0.80
C PRO A 142 8.05 3.39 0.05
N GLY A 143 8.36 4.61 0.53
CA GLY A 143 7.41 5.47 1.24
C GLY A 143 7.37 5.33 2.77
N HIS A 144 8.30 4.58 3.38
CA HIS A 144 8.41 4.46 4.84
C HIS A 144 9.76 4.96 5.39
N PRO A 145 10.06 6.28 5.28
CA PRO A 145 11.29 6.82 5.84
C PRO A 145 11.34 6.57 7.35
N GLY A 146 12.48 6.09 7.86
CA GLY A 146 12.71 5.86 9.29
C GLY A 146 12.39 4.47 9.84
N CYS A 147 11.74 3.58 9.06
CA CYS A 147 11.49 2.18 9.47
C CYS A 147 12.13 1.16 8.51
N GLY A 148 13.29 1.50 7.93
CA GLY A 148 13.99 0.65 6.98
C GLY A 148 13.47 0.74 5.54
N GLY A 149 12.59 1.71 5.24
CA GLY A 149 12.20 2.07 3.88
C GLY A 149 12.99 3.26 3.32
N TYR A 150 12.74 3.59 2.07
CA TYR A 150 13.33 4.75 1.39
C TYR A 150 12.27 5.66 0.77
N THR A 151 12.65 6.90 0.51
CA THR A 151 11.85 7.83 -0.28
C THR A 151 12.30 7.75 -1.73
N LEU A 152 11.37 7.57 -2.66
CA LEU A 152 11.69 7.40 -4.09
C LEU A 152 12.47 8.59 -4.67
N GLU A 153 12.15 9.81 -4.24
CA GLU A 153 12.88 11.03 -4.65
C GLU A 153 14.36 10.99 -4.22
N ILE A 154 14.65 10.48 -3.02
CA ILE A 154 16.02 10.35 -2.50
C ILE A 154 16.76 9.22 -3.23
N ALA A 155 16.09 8.09 -3.47
CA ALA A 155 16.70 6.92 -4.10
C ALA A 155 17.05 7.14 -5.58
N LEU A 156 16.32 8.01 -6.29
CA LEU A 156 16.60 8.33 -7.69
C LEU A 156 17.67 9.40 -7.86
N ASP A 157 17.86 10.26 -6.85
CA ASP A 157 18.76 11.43 -6.89
C ASP A 157 18.58 12.30 -8.15
N TRP A 158 17.33 12.43 -8.61
CA TRP A 158 17.00 13.25 -9.77
C TRP A 158 16.76 14.70 -9.37
N ASN A 159 17.00 15.62 -10.32
CA ASN A 159 16.54 16.99 -10.16
C ASN A 159 15.02 17.00 -9.88
N ARG A 160 14.60 17.78 -8.88
CA ARG A 160 13.19 17.94 -8.49
C ARG A 160 12.26 18.18 -9.68
N LYS A 161 12.68 18.97 -10.67
CA LYS A 161 11.88 19.23 -11.89
C LYS A 161 11.66 17.95 -12.71
N THR A 162 12.70 17.14 -12.87
CA THR A 162 12.64 15.85 -13.58
C THR A 162 11.78 14.85 -12.83
N TYR A 163 11.96 14.74 -11.52
CA TYR A 163 11.16 13.87 -10.66
C TYR A 163 9.66 14.23 -10.72
N VAL A 164 9.31 15.51 -10.66
CA VAL A 164 7.90 15.95 -10.79
C VAL A 164 7.32 15.61 -12.16
N LYS A 165 8.08 15.77 -13.25
CA LYS A 165 7.64 15.39 -14.61
C LYS A 165 7.40 13.89 -14.70
N PHE A 166 8.35 13.07 -14.23
CA PHE A 166 8.22 11.63 -14.16
C PHE A 166 6.97 11.22 -13.36
N LYS A 167 6.82 11.74 -12.14
CA LYS A 167 5.67 11.44 -11.29
C LYS A 167 4.34 11.76 -11.97
N LYS A 168 4.22 12.92 -12.61
CA LYS A 168 3.01 13.32 -13.34
C LYS A 168 2.69 12.36 -14.49
N LEU A 169 3.70 11.97 -15.26
CA LEU A 169 3.51 11.04 -16.37
C LEU A 169 3.06 9.67 -15.87
N ILE A 170 3.71 9.13 -14.83
CA ILE A 170 3.32 7.83 -14.28
C ILE A 170 1.90 7.86 -13.73
N PHE A 171 1.52 8.93 -13.01
CA PHE A 171 0.15 9.06 -12.51
C PHE A 171 -0.88 9.11 -13.64
N HIS A 172 -0.60 9.86 -14.70
CA HIS A 172 -1.44 9.88 -15.88
C HIS A 172 -1.61 8.50 -16.52
N LEU A 173 -0.52 7.74 -16.70
CA LEU A 173 -0.59 6.38 -17.25
C LEU A 173 -1.34 5.40 -16.35
N ILE A 174 -1.24 5.56 -15.03
CA ILE A 174 -2.00 4.75 -14.07
C ILE A 174 -3.49 5.04 -14.21
N ASP A 175 -3.88 6.32 -14.23
CA ASP A 175 -5.27 6.72 -14.35
C ASP A 175 -5.88 6.33 -15.71
N GLU A 176 -5.07 6.29 -16.77
CA GLU A 176 -5.49 5.90 -18.12
C GLU A 176 -5.66 4.38 -18.29
N HIS A 177 -4.79 3.57 -17.67
CA HIS A 177 -4.68 2.13 -17.98
C HIS A 177 -5.00 1.18 -16.84
N LEU A 178 -5.00 1.65 -15.60
CA LEU A 178 -5.19 0.80 -14.42
C LEU A 178 -6.46 1.20 -13.66
N ASP A 179 -6.98 0.23 -12.92
CA ASP A 179 -8.14 0.46 -12.07
C ASP A 179 -7.70 1.03 -10.72
N VAL A 180 -7.80 2.34 -10.53
CA VAL A 180 -7.35 3.01 -9.29
C VAL A 180 -8.10 2.58 -8.02
N THR A 181 -9.20 1.84 -8.15
CA THR A 181 -9.94 1.27 -7.00
C THR A 181 -9.30 0.00 -6.45
N LYS A 182 -8.44 -0.66 -7.23
CA LYS A 182 -7.78 -1.93 -6.88
C LYS A 182 -6.33 -1.75 -6.51
N CYS A 183 -5.85 -2.58 -5.58
CA CYS A 183 -4.43 -2.66 -5.24
C CYS A 183 -3.62 -3.34 -6.35
N ALA A 184 -2.30 -3.13 -6.37
CA ALA A 184 -1.42 -3.65 -7.41
C ALA A 184 -1.51 -5.19 -7.59
N SER A 185 -1.70 -5.96 -6.51
CA SER A 185 -1.83 -7.43 -6.57
C SER A 185 -3.15 -7.90 -7.19
N ALA A 186 -4.17 -7.03 -7.26
CA ALA A 186 -5.46 -7.31 -7.88
C ALA A 186 -5.56 -6.74 -9.31
N GLN A 187 -4.49 -6.13 -9.83
CA GLN A 187 -4.44 -5.62 -11.20
C GLN A 187 -4.12 -6.73 -12.19
N ASN A 188 -4.47 -6.49 -13.45
CA ASN A 188 -4.04 -7.33 -14.56
C ASN A 188 -2.52 -7.14 -14.80
N PRO A 189 -1.70 -8.22 -14.74
CA PRO A 189 -0.25 -8.11 -14.92
C PRO A 189 0.17 -7.67 -16.32
N THR A 190 -0.68 -7.86 -17.34
CA THR A 190 -0.44 -7.36 -18.70
C THR A 190 -0.59 -5.84 -18.77
N LEU A 191 -1.55 -5.26 -18.05
CA LEU A 191 -1.71 -3.80 -17.98
C LEU A 191 -0.58 -3.15 -17.18
N LEU A 192 -0.11 -3.79 -16.10
CA LEU A 192 1.08 -3.33 -15.38
C LEU A 192 2.31 -3.26 -16.30
N ARG A 193 2.57 -4.33 -17.07
CA ARG A 193 3.66 -4.36 -18.07
C ARG A 193 3.47 -3.29 -19.15
N LEU A 194 2.24 -3.06 -19.62
CA LEU A 194 1.94 -2.01 -20.59
C LEU A 194 2.32 -0.62 -20.06
N VAL A 195 1.93 -0.29 -18.82
CA VAL A 195 2.30 0.99 -18.18
C VAL A 195 3.80 1.12 -18.03
N CYS A 196 4.50 0.06 -17.61
CA CYS A 196 5.96 0.05 -17.54
C CYS A 196 6.60 0.32 -18.90
N ASN A 197 6.16 -0.36 -19.97
CA ASN A 197 6.71 -0.17 -21.32
C ASN A 197 6.46 1.25 -21.85
N LYS A 198 5.25 1.80 -21.64
CA LYS A 198 4.93 3.19 -22.00
C LYS A 198 5.78 4.20 -21.23
N ALA A 199 6.01 3.95 -19.94
CA ALA A 199 6.85 4.79 -19.11
C ALA A 199 8.31 4.80 -19.58
N VAL A 200 8.88 3.62 -19.88
CA VAL A 200 10.26 3.49 -20.39
C VAL A 200 10.41 4.17 -21.75
N ALA A 201 9.42 4.02 -22.65
CA ALA A 201 9.42 4.69 -23.94
C ALA A 201 9.39 6.24 -23.82
N ALA A 202 8.67 6.76 -22.82
CA ALA A 202 8.58 8.21 -22.58
C ALA A 202 9.76 8.78 -21.78
N PHE A 203 10.40 7.97 -20.93
CA PHE A 203 11.54 8.33 -20.10
C PHE A 203 12.67 7.31 -20.28
N PRO A 204 13.53 7.48 -21.30
CA PRO A 204 14.62 6.54 -21.58
C PRO A 204 15.61 6.36 -20.41
N TYR A 205 15.71 7.35 -19.51
CA TYR A 205 16.52 7.23 -18.29
C TYR A 205 16.14 6.04 -17.39
N LEU A 206 14.91 5.53 -17.52
CA LEU A 206 14.44 4.37 -16.77
C LEU A 206 15.13 3.07 -17.18
N ASP A 207 15.72 3.00 -18.37
CA ASP A 207 16.43 1.80 -18.85
C ASP A 207 17.72 1.52 -18.05
N ASN A 208 18.25 2.55 -17.38
CA ASN A 208 19.38 2.43 -16.46
C ASN A 208 19.01 1.72 -15.14
N TYR A 209 17.73 1.48 -14.86
CA TYR A 209 17.26 0.90 -13.60
C TYR A 209 16.82 -0.54 -13.80
N ALA A 210 17.28 -1.43 -12.92
CA ALA A 210 16.95 -2.84 -13.02
C ALA A 210 15.43 -3.06 -12.95
N ASN A 211 14.87 -3.81 -13.90
CA ASN A 211 13.43 -4.10 -14.00
C ASN A 211 12.51 -2.86 -13.99
N ALA A 212 13.03 -1.68 -14.36
CA ALA A 212 12.31 -0.40 -14.24
C ALA A 212 11.67 -0.23 -12.84
N TRP A 213 12.38 -0.61 -11.77
CA TRP A 213 11.88 -0.54 -10.39
C TRP A 213 11.30 0.82 -9.99
N PRO A 214 11.77 2.00 -10.50
CA PRO A 214 11.18 3.28 -10.14
C PRO A 214 9.71 3.40 -10.58
N VAL A 215 9.37 2.82 -11.74
CA VAL A 215 8.01 2.81 -12.28
C VAL A 215 7.14 1.90 -11.42
N SER A 216 7.61 0.68 -11.18
CA SER A 216 6.91 -0.32 -10.37
C SER A 216 6.58 0.22 -8.97
N ASP A 217 7.55 0.87 -8.31
CA ASP A 217 7.35 1.47 -6.99
C ASP A 217 6.35 2.62 -7.01
N MET A 218 6.42 3.50 -8.01
CA MET A 218 5.48 4.61 -8.14
C MET A 218 4.05 4.10 -8.36
N ILE A 219 3.87 3.04 -9.18
CA ILE A 219 2.58 2.38 -9.38
C ILE A 219 2.05 1.80 -8.06
N MET A 220 2.89 1.04 -7.34
CA MET A 220 2.49 0.44 -6.06
C MET A 220 2.09 1.49 -5.03
N MET A 221 2.86 2.57 -4.91
CA MET A 221 2.56 3.67 -3.99
C MET A 221 1.24 4.36 -4.33
N HIS A 222 1.01 4.68 -5.61
CA HIS A 222 -0.20 5.36 -6.05
C HIS A 222 -1.44 4.49 -5.83
N LEU A 223 -1.42 3.25 -6.32
CA LEU A 223 -2.54 2.31 -6.18
C LEU A 223 -2.84 1.98 -4.72
N LYS A 224 -1.82 1.87 -3.85
CA LYS A 224 -2.02 1.69 -2.42
C LYS A 224 -2.79 2.86 -1.79
N TYR A 225 -2.46 4.08 -2.19
CA TYR A 225 -3.16 5.27 -1.72
C TYR A 225 -4.59 5.35 -2.27
N THR A 226 -4.77 5.21 -3.59
CA THR A 226 -6.08 5.38 -4.25
C THR A 226 -7.06 4.28 -3.87
N SER A 227 -6.64 3.01 -3.85
CA SER A 227 -7.52 1.89 -3.46
C SER A 227 -7.96 1.99 -2.00
N SER A 228 -7.04 2.37 -1.10
CA SER A 228 -7.38 2.62 0.31
C SER A 228 -8.38 3.77 0.46
N ARG A 229 -8.25 4.83 -0.34
CA ARG A 229 -9.18 5.96 -0.38
C ARG A 229 -10.55 5.56 -0.93
N ALA A 230 -10.61 4.79 -2.02
CA ALA A 230 -11.85 4.29 -2.60
C ALA A 230 -12.65 3.47 -1.58
N ARG A 231 -12.00 2.49 -0.92
CA ARG A 231 -12.64 1.70 0.13
C ARG A 231 -13.16 2.54 1.31
N ARG A 232 -12.44 3.59 1.70
CA ARG A 232 -12.91 4.51 2.75
C ARG A 232 -14.14 5.29 2.32
N GLN A 233 -14.19 5.74 1.07
CA GLN A 233 -15.35 6.46 0.52
C GLN A 233 -16.57 5.53 0.44
N GLU A 234 -16.41 4.28 0.05
CA GLU A 234 -17.50 3.29 0.04
C GLU A 234 -18.11 3.11 1.43
N VAL A 235 -17.27 2.96 2.46
CA VAL A 235 -17.71 2.82 3.86
C VAL A 235 -18.43 4.08 4.35
N GLU A 236 -17.91 5.26 4.02
CA GLU A 236 -18.52 6.55 4.39
C GLU A 236 -19.89 6.73 3.74
N MET A 237 -20.02 6.40 2.45
CA MET A 237 -21.28 6.49 1.71
C MET A 237 -22.31 5.46 2.20
N ALA A 238 -21.88 4.27 2.63
CA ALA A 238 -22.76 3.27 3.25
C ALA A 238 -23.28 3.75 4.63
N ALA A 239 -22.40 4.33 5.46
CA ALA A 239 -22.79 4.88 6.77
C ALA A 239 -23.67 6.13 6.66
N GLY A 240 -23.52 6.94 5.61
CA GLY A 240 -24.38 8.10 5.36
C GLY A 240 -25.83 7.73 5.03
N LYS A 241 -26.04 6.60 4.34
CA LYS A 241 -27.38 6.10 3.97
C LYS A 241 -28.18 5.63 5.19
N THR A 242 -27.55 4.86 6.08
CA THR A 242 -28.22 4.33 7.28
C THR A 242 -28.71 5.44 8.22
N LYS A 243 -28.00 6.58 8.30
CA LYS A 243 -28.40 7.73 9.12
C LYS A 243 -29.58 8.52 8.56
N ARG A 244 -29.78 8.53 7.23
CA ARG A 244 -30.92 9.21 6.60
C ARG A 244 -32.18 8.35 6.69
N GLU A 245 -32.03 7.05 6.50
CA GLU A 245 -33.13 6.08 6.56
C GLU A 245 -33.71 5.96 7.98
N THR A 246 -32.85 5.94 9.01
CA THR A 246 -33.29 5.95 10.42
C THR A 246 -33.99 7.24 10.83
N ARG A 247 -33.56 8.41 10.31
CA ARG A 247 -34.26 9.69 10.54
C ARG A 247 -35.64 9.74 9.86
N SER A 248 -35.73 9.27 8.62
CA SER A 248 -37.01 9.21 7.90
C SER A 248 -38.01 8.25 8.56
N ALA A 249 -37.53 7.14 9.12
CA ALA A 249 -38.38 6.18 9.83
C ALA A 249 -38.91 6.72 11.16
N MET A 250 -38.15 7.56 11.87
CA MET A 250 -38.63 8.16 13.13
C MET A 250 -39.62 9.31 12.88
N GLU A 251 -39.52 10.02 11.76
CA GLU A 251 -40.39 11.17 11.45
C GLU A 251 -41.76 10.75 10.86
N SER A 252 -41.91 9.50 10.42
CA SER A 252 -43.17 8.96 9.87
C SER A 252 -44.08 8.32 10.94
N VAL A 253 -43.71 8.40 12.23
CA VAL A 253 -44.43 7.79 13.37
C VAL A 253 -45.00 8.86 14.31
N SER A 254 -45.03 10.13 13.90
CA SER A 254 -45.68 11.24 14.62
C SER A 254 -46.80 11.84 13.78
#